data_AF-A0A958QTS4-F1
#
_entry.id   AF-A0A958QTS4-F1
#
_cell.length_a   1.000
_cell.length_b   1.000
_cell.length_c   1.000
_cell.angle_alpha   90.00
_cell.angle_beta   90.00
_cell.angle_gamma   90.00
#
_symmetry.space_group_name_H-M   'P 1'
#
loop_
_entity.id
_entity.type
_entity.pdbx_description
1 polymer ?
#
loop_
_entity_poly.entity_id
_entity_poly.type
_entity_poly.pdbx_seq_one_letter_code
_entity_poly.pdbx_strand_id
1 'polypeptide(L)'
;MNQIIFKIFIYWLISSVVLSGGVFALWGAHDALSCLAGEIVVGFNLLALIWAWQRIFSGKGLALAGGVIVFKYAILIASIYWLITQEKVSAFGFLIGCGVLILVMGAVAYDYKKSYKNS
;
A
#
# COMPACT_ATOMS: atom_id res chain seq x y z
N MET A 1 -13.84 -4.29 -12.53
CA MET A 1 -12.98 -3.29 -11.84
C MET A 1 -13.36 -3.11 -10.37
N ASN A 2 -14.63 -2.81 -10.02
CA ASN A 2 -15.05 -2.64 -8.61
C ASN A 2 -14.78 -3.84 -7.70
N GLN A 3 -14.95 -5.08 -8.19
CA GLN A 3 -14.68 -6.26 -7.36
C GLN A 3 -13.19 -6.47 -7.02
N ILE A 4 -12.27 -6.09 -7.91
CA ILE A 4 -10.82 -6.23 -7.69
C ILE A 4 -10.35 -5.19 -6.67
N ILE A 5 -10.85 -3.95 -6.80
CA ILE A 5 -10.61 -2.86 -5.86
C ILE A 5 -11.09 -3.24 -4.46
N PHE A 6 -12.29 -3.83 -4.36
CA PHE A 6 -12.83 -4.30 -3.10
C PHE A 6 -11.96 -5.40 -2.46
N LYS A 7 -11.48 -6.37 -3.24
CA LYS A 7 -10.55 -7.41 -2.75
C LYS A 7 -9.23 -6.82 -2.26
N ILE A 8 -8.63 -5.90 -3.01
CA ILE A 8 -7.40 -5.18 -2.61
C ILE A 8 -7.59 -4.49 -1.27
N PHE A 9 -8.71 -3.80 -1.09
CA PHE A 9 -9.02 -3.09 0.15
C PHE A 9 -9.21 -4.04 1.35
N ILE A 10 -9.91 -5.16 1.16
CA ILE A 10 -10.09 -6.19 2.19
C ILE A 10 -8.75 -6.81 2.58
N TYR A 11 -7.92 -7.20 1.61
CA TYR A 11 -6.60 -7.76 1.90
C TYR A 11 -5.71 -6.75 2.61
N TRP A 12 -5.73 -5.48 2.21
CA TRP A 12 -4.99 -4.42 2.88
C TRP A 12 -5.43 -4.26 4.35
N LEU A 13 -6.73 -4.23 4.63
CA LEU A 13 -7.25 -4.17 6.00
C LEU A 13 -6.81 -5.36 6.85
N ILE A 14 -6.93 -6.58 6.32
CA ILE A 14 -6.54 -7.80 7.05
C ILE A 14 -5.03 -7.80 7.30
N SER A 15 -4.23 -7.53 6.27
CA SER A 15 -2.77 -7.49 6.40
C SER A 15 -2.33 -6.40 7.38
N SER A 16 -2.97 -5.24 7.37
CA SER A 16 -2.71 -4.13 8.29
C SER A 16 -2.93 -4.53 9.76
N VAL A 17 -4.08 -5.14 10.07
CA VAL A 17 -4.37 -5.61 11.43
C VAL A 17 -3.40 -6.70 11.87
N VAL A 18 -3.08 -7.65 10.98
CA VAL A 18 -2.17 -8.76 11.29
C VAL A 18 -0.73 -8.26 11.49
N LEU A 19 -0.23 -7.38 10.63
CA LEU A 19 1.13 -6.86 10.74
C LEU A 19 1.28 -5.91 11.91
N SER A 20 0.41 -4.91 12.03
CA SER A 20 0.49 -3.97 13.15
C SER A 20 0.25 -4.66 14.50
N GLY A 21 -0.66 -5.65 14.55
CA GLY A 21 -0.86 -6.48 15.74
C GLY A 21 0.35 -7.36 16.08
N GLY A 22 1.00 -7.95 15.07
CA GLY A 22 2.24 -8.71 15.24
C GLY A 22 3.40 -7.83 15.70
N VAL A 23 3.51 -6.62 15.15
CA VAL A 23 4.54 -5.65 15.56
C VAL A 23 4.31 -5.18 16.99
N PHE A 24 3.06 -4.93 17.38
CA PHE A 24 2.70 -4.57 18.74
C PHE A 24 3.12 -5.65 19.75
N ALA A 25 2.87 -6.92 19.42
CA ALA A 25 3.20 -8.03 20.30
C ALA A 25 4.71 -8.28 20.47
N LEU A 26 5.51 -8.00 19.44
CA LEU A 26 6.94 -8.33 19.41
C LEU A 26 7.88 -7.16 19.72
N TRP A 27 7.51 -5.93 19.32
CA TRP A 27 8.36 -4.74 19.42
C TRP A 27 7.70 -3.58 20.17
N GLY A 28 6.42 -3.71 20.54
CA GLY A 28 5.72 -2.75 21.39
C GLY A 28 4.97 -1.64 20.65
N ALA A 29 4.37 -0.74 21.42
CA ALA A 29 3.39 0.23 20.92
C ALA A 29 3.98 1.28 19.95
N HIS A 30 5.23 1.70 20.17
CA HIS A 30 5.88 2.73 19.37
C HIS A 30 6.15 2.25 17.93
N ASP A 31 6.66 1.03 17.77
CA ASP A 31 6.88 0.42 16.46
C ASP A 31 5.56 0.06 15.76
N ALA A 32 4.55 -0.37 16.52
CA ALA A 32 3.23 -0.66 15.95
C ALA A 32 2.53 0.59 15.40
N LEU A 33 2.63 1.73 16.09
CA LEU A 33 2.11 3.01 15.60
C LEU A 33 2.88 3.48 14.35
N SER A 34 4.19 3.28 14.33
CA SER A 34 5.01 3.58 13.16
C SER A 34 4.66 2.67 11.97
N CYS A 35 4.35 1.40 12.23
CA CYS A 35 3.84 0.44 11.26
C CYS A 35 2.51 0.90 10.66
N LEU A 36 1.54 1.26 11.50
CA LEU A 36 0.26 1.83 11.04
C LEU A 36 0.46 3.07 10.18
N ALA A 37 1.40 3.96 10.54
CA ALA A 37 1.71 5.14 9.73
C ALA A 37 2.21 4.75 8.32
N GLY A 38 3.10 3.75 8.23
CA GLY A 38 3.56 3.20 6.95
C GLY A 38 2.43 2.56 6.13
N GLU A 39 1.56 1.79 6.79
CA GLU A 39 0.40 1.14 6.17
C GLU A 39 -0.62 2.15 5.63
N ILE A 40 -0.86 3.25 6.35
CA ILE A 40 -1.75 4.35 5.94
C ILE A 40 -1.18 5.04 4.70
N VAL A 41 0.13 5.34 4.68
CA VAL A 41 0.80 5.94 3.52
C VAL A 41 0.64 5.02 2.30
N VAL A 42 0.85 3.72 2.47
CA VAL A 42 0.65 2.73 1.40
C VAL A 42 -0.81 2.64 0.96
N GLY A 43 -1.76 2.62 1.89
CA GLY A 43 -3.19 2.55 1.62
C GLY A 43 -3.68 3.77 0.83
N PHE A 44 -3.28 4.96 1.24
CA PHE A 44 -3.59 6.20 0.53
C PHE A 44 -3.00 6.20 -0.88
N ASN A 45 -1.78 5.68 -1.03
CA ASN A 45 -1.16 5.51 -2.33
C ASN A 45 -1.91 4.50 -3.21
N LEU A 46 -2.36 3.37 -2.66
CA LEU A 46 -3.16 2.39 -3.40
C LEU A 46 -4.48 2.99 -3.90
N LEU A 47 -5.20 3.70 -3.03
CA LEU A 47 -6.44 4.39 -3.40
C LEU A 47 -6.21 5.45 -4.48
N ALA A 48 -5.16 6.26 -4.34
CA ALA A 48 -4.78 7.25 -5.35
C ALA A 48 -4.43 6.59 -6.69
N LEU A 49 -3.76 5.42 -6.68
CA LEU A 49 -3.47 4.65 -7.90
C LEU A 49 -4.75 4.20 -8.60
N ILE A 50 -5.68 3.63 -7.83
CA ILE A 50 -6.93 3.10 -8.35
C ILE A 50 -7.75 4.23 -8.98
N TRP A 51 -7.85 5.36 -8.29
CA TRP A 51 -8.53 6.54 -8.81
C TRP A 51 -7.85 7.12 -10.07
N ALA A 52 -6.53 7.19 -10.07
CA ALA A 52 -5.77 7.63 -11.24
C ALA A 52 -5.96 6.68 -12.43
N TRP A 53 -5.94 5.36 -12.21
CA TRP A 53 -6.11 4.37 -13.26
C TRP A 53 -7.47 4.47 -13.93
N GLN A 54 -8.54 4.69 -13.16
CA GLN A 54 -9.87 4.93 -13.71
C GLN A 54 -9.89 6.11 -14.69
N ARG A 55 -9.17 7.20 -14.37
CA ARG A 55 -9.05 8.37 -15.24
C ARG A 55 -8.10 8.19 -16.42
N ILE A 56 -7.06 7.38 -16.27
CA ILE A 56 -6.10 7.08 -17.34
C ILE A 56 -6.79 6.22 -18.41
N PHE A 57 -7.45 5.13 -17.99
CA PHE A 57 -8.16 4.24 -18.91
C PHE A 57 -9.40 4.87 -19.54
N SER A 58 -9.96 5.94 -18.96
CA SER A 58 -11.10 6.67 -19.52
C SER A 58 -10.74 7.66 -20.64
N GLY A 59 -9.49 7.70 -21.12
CA GLY A 59 -9.17 8.42 -22.37
C GLY A 59 -7.93 9.32 -22.36
N LYS A 60 -6.89 9.03 -21.56
CA LYS A 60 -5.63 9.81 -21.62
C LYS A 60 -4.43 8.89 -21.84
N GLY A 61 -3.62 9.23 -22.85
CA GLY A 61 -2.55 8.39 -23.39
C GLY A 61 -1.47 7.98 -22.39
N LEU A 62 -0.68 6.97 -22.78
CA LEU A 62 0.37 6.29 -22.00
C LEU A 62 1.32 7.25 -21.24
N ALA A 63 1.58 8.43 -21.80
CA ALA A 63 2.42 9.47 -21.19
C ALA A 63 1.82 10.06 -19.89
N LEU A 64 0.50 10.20 -19.80
CA LEU A 64 -0.16 10.66 -18.57
C LEU A 64 -0.07 9.59 -17.48
N ALA A 65 -0.13 8.31 -17.86
CA ALA A 65 0.05 7.20 -16.93
C ALA A 65 1.47 7.20 -16.35
N GLY A 66 2.49 7.32 -17.20
CA GLY A 66 3.88 7.41 -16.77
C GLY A 66 4.14 8.60 -15.85
N GLY A 67 3.64 9.79 -16.20
CA GLY A 67 3.79 11.00 -15.38
C GLY A 67 3.16 10.86 -13.99
N VAL A 68 1.95 10.30 -13.90
CA VAL A 68 1.28 10.06 -12.61
C VAL A 68 2.05 9.06 -11.76
N ILE A 69 2.59 8.01 -12.37
CA ILE A 69 3.38 6.99 -11.65
C ILE A 69 4.65 7.62 -11.07
N VAL A 70 5.44 8.33 -11.89
CA VAL A 70 6.70 8.96 -11.45
C VAL A 70 6.46 10.00 -10.36
N PHE A 71 5.48 10.90 -10.56
CA PHE A 71 5.19 11.96 -9.60
C PHE A 71 4.70 11.40 -8.26
N LYS A 72 3.94 10.31 -8.29
CA LYS A 72 3.45 9.63 -7.08
C LYS A 72 4.58 8.97 -6.29
N TYR A 73 5.51 8.28 -6.96
CA TYR A 73 6.66 7.70 -6.28
C TYR A 73 7.60 8.78 -5.72
N ALA A 74 7.74 9.93 -6.39
CA ALA A 74 8.48 11.06 -5.86
C ALA A 74 7.86 11.63 -4.57
N ILE A 75 6.53 11.83 -4.56
CA ILE A 75 5.81 12.26 -3.35
C ILE A 75 5.93 11.22 -2.24
N LEU A 76 5.82 9.93 -2.58
CA LEU A 76 5.97 8.84 -1.61
C LEU A 76 7.36 8.89 -0.96
N ILE A 77 8.43 8.95 -1.76
CA ILE A 77 9.81 9.02 -1.26
C ILE A 77 10.01 10.27 -0.39
N ALA A 78 9.52 11.44 -0.81
CA ALA A 78 9.62 12.67 -0.03
C ALA A 78 8.87 12.58 1.30
N SER A 79 7.69 11.95 1.29
CA SER A 79 6.86 11.73 2.49
C SER A 79 7.55 10.77 3.46
N ILE A 80 8.12 9.68 2.95
CA ILE A 80 8.88 8.69 3.74
C ILE A 80 10.12 9.35 4.35
N TYR A 81 10.88 10.11 3.56
CA TYR A 81 12.05 10.83 4.04
C TYR A 81 11.68 11.80 5.17
N TRP A 82 10.64 12.60 4.98
CA TRP A 82 10.16 13.55 5.98
C TRP A 82 9.67 12.85 7.26
N LEU A 83 8.94 11.75 7.14
CA LEU A 83 8.46 10.94 8.27
C LEU A 83 9.61 10.30 9.05
N ILE A 84 10.63 9.77 8.38
CA ILE A 84 11.81 9.19 9.01
C ILE A 84 12.66 10.25 9.73
N THR A 85 12.69 11.49 9.22
CA THR A 85 13.37 12.61 9.90
C THR A 85 12.65 13.09 11.16
N GLN A 86 11.41 12.64 11.42
CA GLN A 86 10.75 12.90 12.70
C GLN A 86 11.11 11.80 13.69
N GLU A 87 11.77 12.16 14.80
CA GLU A 87 12.16 11.24 15.89
C GLU A 87 10.99 10.44 16.51
N LYS A 88 9.75 10.84 16.20
CA LYS A 88 8.51 10.19 16.67
C LYS A 88 8.10 8.96 15.86
N VAL A 89 8.78 8.66 14.75
CA VAL A 89 8.47 7.51 13.90
C VAL A 89 9.68 6.59 13.87
N SER A 90 9.51 5.39 14.38
CA SER A 90 10.52 4.35 14.21
C SER A 90 10.58 3.96 12.73
N ALA A 91 11.76 4.17 12.12
CA ALA A 91 12.02 3.76 10.75
C ALA A 91 11.77 2.25 10.55
N PHE A 92 12.05 1.43 11.56
CA PHE A 92 11.85 -0.02 11.51
C PHE A 92 10.36 -0.38 11.39
N GLY A 93 9.53 0.09 12.32
CA GLY A 93 8.08 -0.13 12.26
C GLY A 93 7.48 0.41 10.96
N PHE A 94 7.89 1.61 10.55
CA PHE A 94 7.40 2.25 9.32
C PHE A 94 7.73 1.44 8.05
N LEU A 95 8.95 0.91 7.93
CA LEU A 95 9.35 0.08 6.79
C LEU A 95 8.58 -1.24 6.74
N ILE A 96 8.32 -1.86 7.89
CA ILE A 96 7.48 -3.06 8.00
C ILE A 96 6.06 -2.76 7.50
N GLY A 97 5.49 -1.63 7.93
CA GLY A 97 4.18 -1.18 7.46
C GLY A 97 4.13 -0.91 5.96
N CYS A 98 5.21 -0.36 5.40
CA CYS A 98 5.33 -0.21 3.94
C CYS A 98 5.35 -1.58 3.21
N GLY A 99 5.85 -2.62 3.87
CA GLY A 99 5.89 -3.99 3.37
C GLY A 99 4.51 -4.65 3.14
N VAL A 100 3.43 -4.11 3.74
CA VAL A 100 2.04 -4.58 3.50
C VAL A 100 1.71 -4.64 2.01
N LEU A 101 2.26 -3.73 1.21
CA LEU A 101 2.03 -3.70 -0.24
C LEU A 101 2.34 -5.05 -0.90
N ILE A 102 3.44 -5.70 -0.50
CA ILE A 102 3.89 -6.97 -1.09
C ILE A 102 2.89 -8.08 -0.78
N LEU A 103 2.37 -8.12 0.45
CA LEU A 103 1.39 -9.12 0.87
C LEU A 103 0.06 -8.94 0.13
N VAL A 104 -0.41 -7.70 0.00
CA VAL A 104 -1.64 -7.39 -0.73
C VAL A 104 -1.50 -7.76 -2.20
N MET A 105 -0.40 -7.39 -2.85
CA MET A 105 -0.15 -7.76 -4.25
C MET A 105 -0.01 -9.29 -4.43
N GLY A 106 0.67 -9.96 -3.51
CA GLY A 106 0.82 -11.43 -3.53
C GLY A 106 -0.52 -12.14 -3.37
N ALA A 107 -1.37 -11.72 -2.43
CA ALA A 107 -2.70 -12.28 -2.21
C ALA A 107 -3.59 -12.09 -3.45
N VAL A 108 -3.58 -10.89 -4.05
CA VAL A 108 -4.36 -10.61 -5.25
C VAL A 108 -3.87 -11.44 -6.44
N ALA A 109 -2.55 -11.54 -6.64
CA ALA A 109 -1.97 -12.34 -7.72
C ALA A 109 -2.30 -13.83 -7.58
N TYR A 110 -2.30 -14.35 -6.34
CA TYR A 110 -2.69 -15.72 -6.04
C TYR A 110 -4.16 -15.97 -6.39
N ASP A 111 -5.06 -15.06 -5.98
CA ASP A 111 -6.49 -15.15 -6.26
C ASP A 111 -6.77 -15.13 -7.77
N TYR A 112 -6.07 -14.27 -8.52
CA TYR A 112 -6.14 -14.22 -9.98
C TYR A 112 -5.71 -15.53 -10.64
N LYS A 113 -4.57 -16.09 -10.21
CA LYS A 113 -4.06 -17.37 -10.72
C LYS A 113 -5.05 -18.51 -10.46
N LYS A 114 -5.67 -18.52 -9.27
CA LYS A 114 -6.67 -19.52 -8.89
C LYS A 114 -7.95 -19.40 -9.73
N SER A 115 -8.43 -18.17 -9.96
CA SER A 115 -9.60 -17.94 -10.82
C SER A 115 -9.37 -18.38 -12.26
N TYR A 116 -8.17 -18.15 -12.83
CA TYR A 116 -7.85 -18.57 -14.20
C TYR A 116 -7.78 -20.09 -14.36
N LYS A 117 -7.29 -20.83 -13.34
CA LYS A 117 -7.16 -22.30 -13.41
C LYS A 117 -8.51 -23.04 -13.28
N ASN A 118 -9.56 -22.36 -12.84
CA ASN A 118 -10.89 -22.91 -12.62
C ASN A 118 -11.93 -22.46 -13.68
N SER A 119 -11.50 -21.71 -14.70
CA SER A 119 -12.29 -21.37 -15.90
C SER A 119 -11.86 -22.24 -17.07
#